data_AF-A0A950J5F9-F1
#
_entry.id   AF-A0A950J5F9-F1
#
_cell.length_a   1.000
_cell.length_b   1.000
_cell.length_c   1.000
_cell.angle_alpha   90.00
_cell.angle_beta   90.00
_cell.angle_gamma   90.00
#
_symmetry.space_group_name_H-M   'P 1'
#
loop_
_entity.id
_entity.type
_entity.pdbx_description
1 polymer ?
#
loop_
_entity_poly.entity_id
_entity_poly.type
_entity_poly.pdbx_seq_one_letter_code
_entity_poly.pdbx_strand_id
1 'polypeptide(L)'
;MAASATPPGYGAIAIVRVSGPHASELARRHFRGKRSPAPHVATYGDIIDENGELIDRGLALLSRAPHSYTGDDTLELHVHGSPVVTREVLRALIAS
;
A
#
# COMPACT_ATOMS: atom_id res chain seq x y z
N MET A 1 11.61 0.74 3.10
CA MET A 1 11.76 0.22 1.72
C MET A 1 10.39 -0.05 1.13
N ALA A 2 10.14 0.32 -0.13
CA ALA A 2 8.91 0.01 -0.88
C ALA A 2 9.23 -0.89 -2.09
N ALA A 3 8.44 -1.94 -2.32
CA ALA A 3 8.62 -2.86 -3.46
C ALA A 3 7.32 -3.58 -3.82
N SER A 4 7.23 -4.07 -5.07
CA SER A 4 6.21 -5.04 -5.42
C SER A 4 6.52 -6.38 -4.74
N ALA A 5 5.50 -6.99 -4.13
CA ALA A 5 5.59 -8.25 -3.41
C ALA A 5 4.97 -9.44 -4.20
N THR A 6 4.52 -9.19 -5.43
CA THR A 6 3.96 -10.19 -6.35
C THR A 6 4.80 -10.27 -7.64
N PRO A 7 4.77 -11.40 -8.37
CA PRO A 7 5.45 -11.50 -9.66
C PRO A 7 5.02 -10.40 -10.65
N PRO A 8 5.93 -9.94 -11.53
CA PRO A 8 5.58 -8.94 -12.54
C PRO A 8 4.62 -9.54 -13.58
N GLY A 9 3.75 -8.70 -14.14
CA GLY A 9 2.82 -9.08 -15.22
C GLY A 9 1.38 -8.74 -14.90
N TYR A 10 0.47 -9.34 -15.67
CA TYR A 10 -0.97 -9.19 -15.47
C TYR A 10 -1.49 -10.25 -14.49
N GLY A 11 -2.32 -9.84 -13.55
CA GLY A 11 -3.02 -10.71 -12.62
C GLY A 11 -4.29 -10.04 -12.09
N ALA A 12 -5.07 -10.78 -11.30
CA ALA A 12 -6.23 -10.20 -10.64
C ALA A 12 -5.81 -9.14 -9.60
N ILE A 13 -4.78 -9.46 -8.82
CA ILE A 13 -4.26 -8.62 -7.73
C ILE A 13 -2.74 -8.52 -7.83
N ALA A 14 -2.21 -7.33 -7.55
CA ALA A 14 -0.81 -7.10 -7.22
C ALA A 14 -0.69 -6.52 -5.81
N ILE A 15 0.43 -6.80 -5.14
CA ILE A 15 0.70 -6.27 -3.80
C ILE A 15 1.93 -5.38 -3.86
N VAL A 16 1.81 -4.16 -3.34
CA VAL A 16 2.94 -3.27 -3.06
C VAL A 16 3.13 -3.17 -1.55
N ARG A 17 4.34 -3.49 -1.08
CA ARG A 17 4.68 -3.50 0.34
C ARG A 17 5.68 -2.41 0.67
N VAL A 18 5.42 -1.69 1.76
CA VAL A 18 6.38 -0.85 2.45
C VAL A 18 6.71 -1.46 3.80
N SER A 19 7.98 -1.55 4.17
CA SER A 19 8.44 -1.89 5.52
C SER A 19 9.39 -0.83 6.06
N GLY A 20 9.23 -0.49 7.34
CA GLY A 20 10.04 0.48 8.08
C GLY A 20 9.21 1.56 8.77
N PRO A 21 9.87 2.54 9.44
CA PRO A 21 9.23 3.52 10.32
C PRO A 21 8.18 4.41 9.63
N HIS A 22 8.29 4.59 8.32
CA HIS A 22 7.38 5.43 7.53
C HIS A 22 6.11 4.71 7.05
N ALA A 23 5.97 3.39 7.25
CA ALA A 23 4.85 2.64 6.70
C ALA A 23 3.48 3.17 7.16
N SER A 24 3.36 3.53 8.44
CA SER A 24 2.12 4.09 9.01
C SER A 24 1.82 5.50 8.49
N GLU A 25 2.85 6.29 8.20
CA GLU A 25 2.72 7.63 7.63
C GLU A 25 2.27 7.57 6.17
N LEU A 26 2.92 6.74 5.35
CA LEU A 26 2.56 6.54 3.96
C LEU A 26 1.14 5.96 3.81
N ALA A 27 0.71 5.11 4.75
CA ALA A 27 -0.68 4.65 4.79
C ALA A 27 -1.65 5.82 4.97
N ARG A 28 -1.36 6.75 5.90
CA ARG A 28 -2.19 7.94 6.09
C ARG A 28 -2.10 8.91 4.92
N ARG A 29 -0.98 8.98 4.20
CA ARG A 29 -0.79 9.89 3.08
C ARG A 29 -1.53 9.41 1.83
N HIS A 30 -1.33 8.15 1.45
CA HIS A 30 -1.75 7.60 0.15
C HIS A 30 -2.99 6.72 0.19
N PHE A 31 -3.62 6.51 1.34
CA PHE A 31 -4.85 5.72 1.44
C PHE A 31 -6.01 6.52 2.06
N ARG A 32 -7.18 6.40 1.45
CA ARG A 32 -8.44 7.03 1.86
C ARG A 32 -9.54 5.98 1.92
N GLY A 33 -9.74 5.41 3.10
CA GLY A 33 -10.86 4.51 3.38
C GLY A 33 -11.98 5.20 4.17
N LYS A 34 -13.14 4.54 4.28
CA LYS A 34 -14.22 4.95 5.20
C LYS A 34 -13.73 5.02 6.66
N ARG A 35 -12.71 4.23 6.98
CA ARG A 35 -11.99 4.23 8.26
C ARG A 35 -10.49 4.28 7.96
N SER A 36 -9.72 4.84 8.88
CA SER A 36 -8.26 4.72 8.83
C SER A 36 -7.86 3.23 9.02
N PRO A 37 -6.83 2.74 8.31
CA PRO A 37 -6.36 1.36 8.47
C PRO A 37 -5.97 1.08 9.93
N ALA A 38 -6.66 0.12 10.56
CA ALA A 38 -6.26 -0.41 11.85
C ALA A 38 -5.22 -1.53 11.65
N PRO A 39 -4.30 -1.74 12.62
CA PRO A 39 -3.35 -2.84 12.55
C PRO A 39 -4.06 -4.19 12.36
N HIS A 40 -3.56 -4.98 11.41
CA HIS A 40 -4.03 -6.33 11.05
C HIS A 40 -5.47 -6.39 10.54
N VAL A 41 -6.05 -5.25 10.12
CA VAL A 41 -7.37 -5.19 9.53
C VAL A 41 -7.26 -4.70 8.08
N ALA A 42 -7.63 -5.57 7.14
CA ALA A 42 -7.76 -5.19 5.74
C ALA A 42 -8.88 -4.15 5.59
N THR A 43 -8.53 -2.99 5.04
CA THR A 43 -9.46 -1.87 4.89
C THR A 43 -9.59 -1.52 3.42
N TYR A 44 -10.82 -1.48 2.91
CA TYR A 44 -11.11 -1.07 1.53
C TYR A 44 -11.18 0.46 1.40
N GLY A 45 -10.61 0.99 0.33
CA GLY A 45 -10.59 2.42 0.05
C GLY A 45 -9.84 2.78 -1.23
N ASP A 46 -9.67 4.08 -1.39
CA ASP A 46 -8.98 4.69 -2.51
C ASP A 46 -7.48 4.81 -2.20
N ILE A 47 -6.63 4.47 -3.18
CA ILE A 47 -5.19 4.67 -3.16
C ILE A 47 -4.90 5.86 -4.07
N ILE A 48 -4.22 6.87 -3.52
CA ILE A 48 -4.06 8.18 -4.16
C ILE A 48 -2.59 8.55 -4.31
N ASP A 49 -2.31 9.38 -5.31
CA ASP A 49 -0.99 9.96 -5.52
C ASP A 49 -0.72 11.14 -4.55
N GLU A 50 0.37 11.87 -4.78
CA GLU A 50 0.75 13.03 -3.95
C GLU A 50 -0.20 14.23 -4.10
N ASN A 51 -0.88 14.34 -5.24
CA ASN A 51 -1.83 15.40 -5.55
C ASN A 51 -3.24 15.08 -5.06
N GLY A 52 -3.46 13.84 -4.58
CA GLY A 52 -4.77 13.34 -4.18
C GLY A 52 -5.59 12.75 -5.32
N GLU A 53 -4.98 12.52 -6.48
CA GLU A 53 -5.62 11.85 -7.61
C GLU A 53 -5.72 10.34 -7.37
N LEU A 54 -6.83 9.75 -7.79
CA LEU A 54 -7.09 8.31 -7.63
C LEU A 54 -6.18 7.50 -8.56
N ILE A 55 -5.36 6.62 -7.97
CA ILE A 55 -4.57 5.64 -8.70
C ILE A 55 -5.39 4.35 -8.88
N ASP A 56 -5.94 3.81 -7.77
CA ASP A 56 -6.74 2.59 -7.78
C ASP A 56 -7.63 2.48 -6.53
N ARG A 57 -8.61 1.57 -6.57
CA ARG A 57 -9.37 1.14 -5.40
C ARG A 57 -8.95 -0.25 -4.96
N GLY A 58 -8.64 -0.41 -3.69
CA GLY A 58 -8.04 -1.64 -3.20
C GLY A 58 -8.11 -1.79 -1.69
N LEU A 59 -7.28 -2.69 -1.16
CA LEU A 59 -7.15 -2.92 0.27
C LEU A 59 -5.83 -2.35 0.78
N ALA A 60 -5.89 -1.71 1.95
CA ALA A 60 -4.71 -1.42 2.76
C ALA A 60 -4.68 -2.38 3.97
N LEU A 61 -3.52 -2.99 4.20
CA LEU A 61 -3.23 -3.78 5.39
C LEU A 61 -2.02 -3.18 6.10
N LEU A 62 -2.27 -2.58 7.26
CA LEU A 62 -1.20 -2.08 8.13
C LEU A 62 -0.86 -3.15 9.16
N SER A 63 0.42 -3.46 9.36
CA SER A 63 0.92 -4.26 10.47
C SER A 63 1.88 -3.41 11.29
N ARG A 64 1.84 -3.54 12.61
CA ARG A 64 2.70 -2.77 13.52
C ARG A 64 3.78 -3.67 14.12
N ALA A 65 4.97 -3.12 14.30
CA ALA A 65 6.03 -3.76 15.07
C ALA A 65 5.54 -4.11 16.51
N PRO A 66 5.99 -5.24 17.11
CA PRO A 66 6.84 -6.28 16.52
C PRO A 66 6.05 -7.35 15.73
N HIS A 67 4.73 -7.20 15.61
CA HIS A 67 3.83 -8.20 15.06
C HIS A 67 3.68 -8.07 13.54
N SER A 68 4.79 -8.13 12.81
CA SER A 68 4.80 -8.11 11.35
C SER A 68 5.79 -9.15 10.80
N TYR A 69 5.71 -9.41 9.49
CA TYR A 69 6.64 -10.32 8.82
C TYR A 69 8.11 -9.88 8.95
N THR A 70 8.35 -8.56 8.98
CA THR A 70 9.71 -8.00 9.02
C THR A 70 10.16 -7.65 10.44
N GLY A 71 9.26 -7.66 11.42
CA GLY A 71 9.47 -7.09 12.75
C GLY A 71 9.25 -5.58 12.82
N ASP A 72 9.24 -4.88 11.68
CA ASP A 72 8.97 -3.45 11.56
C ASP A 72 7.51 -3.14 11.23
N ASP A 73 7.10 -1.88 11.36
CA ASP A 73 5.84 -1.42 10.76
C ASP A 73 5.82 -1.74 9.26
N THR A 74 4.71 -2.30 8.77
CA THR A 74 4.55 -2.72 7.38
C THR A 74 3.21 -2.25 6.84
N LEU A 75 3.19 -1.68 5.65
CA LEU A 75 1.99 -1.38 4.87
C LEU A 75 1.97 -2.27 3.65
N GLU A 76 0.84 -2.90 3.38
CA GLU A 76 0.57 -3.54 2.10
C GLU A 76 -0.62 -2.85 1.42
N LEU A 77 -0.46 -2.54 0.14
CA LEU A 77 -1.52 -2.07 -0.74
C LEU A 77 -1.81 -3.17 -1.76
N HIS A 78 -3.03 -3.70 -1.72
CA HIS A 78 -3.51 -4.74 -2.61
C HIS A 78 -4.35 -4.06 -3.69
N VAL A 79 -3.84 -4.06 -4.90
CA VAL A 79 -4.38 -3.33 -6.05
C VAL A 79 -4.72 -4.28 -7.19
N HIS A 80 -5.43 -3.80 -8.20
CA HIS A 80 -5.61 -4.56 -9.43
C HIS A 80 -4.24 -4.93 -10.02
N GLY A 81 -4.09 -6.18 -10.47
CA GLY A 81 -2.83 -6.71 -10.98
C GLY A 81 -2.45 -6.19 -12.37
N SER A 82 -2.56 -4.88 -12.59
CA SER A 82 -2.06 -4.17 -13.76
C SER A 82 -0.63 -3.67 -13.48
N PRO A 83 0.33 -3.92 -14.40
CA PRO A 83 1.67 -3.35 -14.29
C PRO A 83 1.68 -1.81 -14.19
N VAL A 84 0.71 -1.14 -14.84
CA VAL A 84 0.58 0.32 -14.79
C VAL A 84 0.21 0.76 -13.38
N VAL A 85 -0.82 0.16 -12.79
CA VAL A 85 -1.27 0.48 -11.42
C VAL A 85 -0.15 0.25 -10.41
N THR A 86 0.50 -0.92 -10.47
CA THR A 86 1.61 -1.27 -9.56
C THR A 86 2.75 -0.24 -9.63
N ARG A 87 3.08 0.24 -10.84
CA ARG A 87 4.13 1.24 -11.04
C ARG A 87 3.72 2.61 -10.49
N GLU A 88 2.50 3.06 -10.73
CA GLU A 88 2.04 4.36 -10.23
C GLU A 88 1.95 4.36 -8.69
N VAL A 89 1.51 3.26 -8.07
CA VAL A 89 1.54 3.10 -6.61
C VAL A 89 2.97 3.15 -6.07
N LEU A 90 3.91 2.43 -6.69
CA LEU A 90 5.32 2.48 -6.30
C LEU A 90 5.90 3.90 -6.41
N ARG A 91 5.57 4.63 -7.48
CA ARG A 91 6.00 6.02 -7.65
C ARG A 91 5.46 6.92 -6.55
N ALA A 92 4.15 6.82 -6.24
CA ALA A 92 3.54 7.59 -5.17
C ALA A 92 4.22 7.35 -3.82
N LEU A 93 4.57 6.10 -3.51
CA LEU A 93 5.23 5.74 -2.24
C LEU A 93 6.70 6.15 -2.16
N ILE A 94 7.39 6.32 -3.29
CA ILE A 94 8.83 6.65 -3.36
C ILE A 94 9.05 8.17 -3.46
N ALA A 95 8.13 8.91 -4.07
CA ALA A 95 8.22 10.37 -4.20
C ALA A 95 8.02 11.13 -2.87
N SER A 96 7.59 10.41 -1.83
CA SER A 96 7.08 10.95 -0.57
C SER A 96 8.09 11.26 0.52
#